data_AF-A0A9E3M804-F1
#
_entry.id   AF-A0A9E3M804-F1
#
_cell.length_a   1.000
_cell.length_b   1.000
_cell.length_c   1.000
_cell.angle_alpha   90.00
_cell.angle_beta   90.00
_cell.angle_gamma   90.00
#
_symmetry.space_group_name_H-M   'P 1'
#
loop_
_entity.id
_entity.type
_entity.pdbx_description
1 polymer ?
#
loop_
_entity_poly.entity_id
_entity_poly.type
_entity_poly.pdbx_seq_one_letter_code
_entity_poly.pdbx_strand_id
1 'polypeptide(L)'
;MEENSRTLMNVADSGAGYKPRERMCYAVSCVSIVGEPMIANLLLCRGIRLIASIMILGILLCSWAYPYSFESGTGEPYNPYEISNAEQLMQIGSDLSLMKKSFILTSDIDLDPNLPGGRIFRTAVIAHSVDEDRSNLSDPLIVRAGGVAVAVFQGTFTGNGHSIRNMTIDAPSGKCIGLFGYVGNDAVINDLRIENASVVGERHVGLLAGINNGTISYSSCSGSIFGNNRAGGLIGTSRGRVTCCQSKTRVTGKQIVGGLIGHALSKSSIIDCQSKGNVTGESDIGGLIGEMLTGTVIGCSASGHVSSQTNAGGLVGGGPYGGAIVRCRSSAEIRGALVGGLVGIAQHTNIMHCHATGVLTGIRPTGKILDHMAGVGGLVGYWKASKGSITSSCWDREAHIMGASAVDVAVAGRSPGAKVRLISTKGATIAQIRTASGPAACLTNLKVAARFKQKKQRSRGRTNRSRKKDLDAQEMRPHAKAILDQPDF
;
A
#
# COMPACT_ATOMS: atom_id res chain seq x y z
N MET A 1 27.03 -29.72 64.11
CA MET A 1 26.21 -30.64 63.31
C MET A 1 26.81 -30.71 61.92
N GLU A 2 28.07 -31.14 61.79
CA GLU A 2 28.61 -32.51 62.05
C GLU A 2 28.34 -33.40 60.82
N GLU A 3 29.38 -33.74 60.04
CA GLU A 3 30.40 -34.78 60.28
C GLU A 3 29.96 -36.14 59.70
N ASN A 4 30.81 -37.14 59.42
CA ASN A 4 32.23 -37.22 59.03
C ASN A 4 32.53 -38.74 58.92
N SER A 5 33.59 -39.17 58.21
CA SER A 5 34.09 -40.57 58.19
C SER A 5 33.10 -41.63 57.63
N ARG A 6 33.37 -42.93 57.44
CA ARG A 6 34.45 -43.93 57.75
C ARG A 6 34.18 -45.14 56.81
N THR A 7 35.05 -46.09 56.40
CA THR A 7 36.47 -46.44 56.65
C THR A 7 36.97 -47.36 55.49
N LEU A 8 38.16 -47.96 55.65
CA LEU A 8 38.69 -49.21 55.04
C LEU A 8 39.56 -49.10 53.78
N MET A 9 40.54 -49.99 53.52
CA MET A 9 41.59 -50.62 54.37
C MET A 9 42.51 -51.48 53.46
N ASN A 10 43.69 -51.89 53.98
CA ASN A 10 44.56 -52.98 53.49
C ASN A 10 45.37 -52.76 52.18
N VAL A 11 46.51 -53.45 51.93
CA VAL A 11 47.72 -53.79 52.73
C VAL A 11 48.73 -54.57 51.83
N ALA A 12 50.05 -54.41 52.05
CA ALA A 12 51.15 -55.23 51.46
C ALA A 12 51.33 -55.14 49.91
N ASP A 13 52.44 -55.51 49.23
CA ASP A 13 53.88 -55.78 49.52
C ASP A 13 54.67 -55.82 48.17
N SER A 14 56.01 -55.98 47.99
CA SER A 14 57.22 -56.00 48.85
C SER A 14 58.49 -55.76 47.97
N GLY A 15 59.68 -55.59 48.57
CA GLY A 15 61.01 -55.72 47.90
C GLY A 15 61.52 -54.47 47.15
N ALA A 16 62.75 -53.91 47.28
CA ALA A 16 64.09 -54.25 47.82
C ALA A 16 65.18 -54.57 46.75
N GLY A 17 66.37 -53.96 46.87
CA GLY A 17 67.55 -54.12 45.97
C GLY A 17 68.00 -52.81 45.27
N TYR A 18 68.89 -51.93 45.76
CA TYR A 18 70.31 -52.01 46.21
C TYR A 18 71.37 -51.66 45.13
N LYS A 19 71.78 -50.38 45.10
CA LYS A 19 73.14 -49.75 44.97
C LYS A 19 74.39 -50.58 44.51
N PRO A 20 75.53 -49.95 44.08
CA PRO A 20 75.83 -48.56 43.62
C PRO A 20 76.97 -48.39 42.53
N ARG A 21 77.42 -47.14 42.33
CA ARG A 21 78.82 -46.65 42.04
C ARG A 21 79.34 -46.34 40.60
N GLU A 22 79.49 -45.03 40.36
CA GLU A 22 80.74 -44.28 40.03
C GLU A 22 81.74 -44.79 38.96
N ARG A 23 82.06 -43.89 38.00
CA ARG A 23 83.46 -43.53 37.60
C ARG A 23 83.53 -42.20 36.82
N MET A 24 84.64 -41.47 36.98
CA MET A 24 85.03 -40.31 36.15
C MET A 24 85.96 -40.74 35.00
N CYS A 25 86.19 -39.86 34.00
CA CYS A 25 87.51 -39.29 33.62
C CYS A 25 87.69 -38.95 32.11
N TYR A 26 88.14 -37.70 31.83
CA TYR A 26 88.92 -37.17 30.67
C TYR A 26 88.54 -37.56 29.20
N ALA A 27 88.77 -36.77 28.12
CA ALA A 27 89.04 -35.33 27.91
C ALA A 27 89.09 -35.02 26.37
N VAL A 28 89.63 -33.84 26.00
CA VAL A 28 90.16 -33.43 24.66
C VAL A 28 89.19 -32.72 23.69
N SER A 29 89.27 -31.38 23.73
CA SER A 29 89.44 -30.43 22.61
C SER A 29 88.64 -30.59 21.29
N CYS A 30 87.87 -29.55 20.95
CA CYS A 30 88.22 -28.74 19.77
C CYS A 30 87.74 -27.28 19.90
N VAL A 31 88.36 -26.36 19.15
CA VAL A 31 88.12 -24.90 19.23
C VAL A 31 87.35 -24.40 18.00
N SER A 32 86.32 -23.57 18.21
CA SER A 32 85.87 -22.53 17.26
C SER A 32 84.98 -21.49 17.97
N ILE A 33 84.93 -20.28 17.41
CA ILE A 33 84.33 -19.07 17.99
C ILE A 33 83.06 -18.71 17.21
N VAL A 34 82.03 -18.14 17.87
CA VAL A 34 81.26 -16.93 17.47
C VAL A 34 79.98 -16.77 18.33
N GLY A 35 79.82 -15.57 18.90
CA GLY A 35 78.54 -14.85 19.05
C GLY A 35 77.42 -15.39 19.95
N GLU A 36 76.99 -14.58 20.93
CA GLU A 36 75.59 -14.62 21.38
C GLU A 36 74.64 -14.13 20.28
N PRO A 37 73.31 -14.32 20.43
CA PRO A 37 72.54 -13.19 20.95
C PRO A 37 71.39 -13.58 21.90
N MET A 38 71.57 -13.47 23.22
CA MET A 38 70.45 -13.69 24.17
C MET A 38 69.41 -12.55 24.15
N ILE A 39 69.77 -11.39 23.57
CA ILE A 39 68.97 -10.16 23.53
C ILE A 39 67.76 -10.26 22.57
N ALA A 40 67.85 -11.06 21.50
CA ALA A 40 66.83 -11.10 20.44
C ALA A 40 65.43 -11.54 20.94
N ASN A 41 65.38 -12.59 21.78
CA ASN A 41 64.11 -13.13 22.29
C ASN A 41 63.36 -12.15 23.21
N LEU A 42 64.07 -11.28 23.92
CA LEU A 42 63.49 -10.28 24.82
C LEU A 42 62.81 -9.13 24.07
N LEU A 43 63.37 -8.73 22.92
CA LEU A 43 62.74 -7.78 22.01
C LEU A 43 61.52 -8.39 21.31
N LEU A 44 61.62 -9.64 20.83
CA LEU A 44 60.52 -10.34 20.18
C LEU A 44 59.31 -10.47 21.12
N CYS A 45 59.53 -10.88 22.38
CA CYS A 45 58.47 -11.00 23.38
C CYS A 45 57.82 -9.65 23.76
N ARG A 46 58.60 -8.55 23.77
CA ARG A 46 58.05 -7.19 23.98
C ARG A 46 57.24 -6.71 22.77
N GLY A 47 57.70 -6.97 21.55
CA GLY A 47 56.97 -6.66 20.32
C GLY A 47 55.63 -7.39 20.24
N ILE A 48 55.61 -8.70 20.49
CA ILE A 48 54.38 -9.51 20.50
C ILE A 48 53.38 -8.99 21.53
N ARG A 49 53.82 -8.63 22.75
CA ARG A 49 52.94 -8.04 23.76
C ARG A 49 52.41 -6.66 23.36
N LEU A 50 53.23 -5.81 22.73
CA LEU A 50 52.78 -4.50 22.25
C LEU A 50 51.75 -4.65 21.11
N ILE A 51 51.97 -5.54 20.16
CA ILE A 51 51.05 -5.84 19.06
C ILE A 51 49.74 -6.44 19.59
N ALA A 52 49.80 -7.36 20.55
CA ALA A 52 48.61 -7.90 21.22
C ALA A 52 47.83 -6.81 21.96
N SER A 53 48.49 -5.92 22.71
CA SER A 53 47.86 -4.77 23.36
C SER A 53 47.22 -3.80 22.35
N ILE A 54 47.87 -3.55 21.20
CA ILE A 54 47.32 -2.69 20.14
C ILE A 54 46.12 -3.36 19.45
N MET A 55 46.13 -4.68 19.23
CA MET A 55 44.95 -5.39 18.71
C MET A 55 43.79 -5.44 19.72
N ILE A 56 44.06 -5.68 21.01
CA ILE A 56 43.05 -5.65 22.06
C ILE A 56 42.46 -4.23 22.19
N LEU A 57 43.31 -3.19 22.18
CA LEU A 57 42.85 -1.80 22.18
C LEU A 57 42.09 -1.46 20.89
N GLY A 58 42.50 -1.98 19.74
CA GLY A 58 41.79 -1.84 18.46
C GLY A 58 40.40 -2.47 18.49
N ILE A 59 40.25 -3.67 19.07
CA ILE A 59 38.96 -4.35 19.26
C ILE A 59 38.07 -3.56 20.24
N LEU A 60 38.63 -3.03 21.33
CA LEU A 60 37.93 -2.18 22.29
C LEU A 60 37.54 -0.81 21.70
N LEU A 61 38.31 -0.26 20.76
CA LEU A 61 37.98 0.98 20.03
C LEU A 61 36.97 0.72 18.90
N CYS A 62 37.00 -0.45 18.26
CA CYS A 62 35.95 -0.89 17.33
C CYS A 62 34.60 -1.16 18.03
N SER A 63 34.57 -1.25 19.37
CA SER A 63 33.34 -1.45 20.15
C SER A 63 32.39 -0.23 20.16
N TRP A 64 32.75 0.87 19.48
CA TRP A 64 31.98 2.12 19.42
C TRP A 64 31.31 2.39 18.06
N ALA A 65 31.30 1.41 17.16
CA ALA A 65 30.34 1.34 16.07
C ALA A 65 29.44 0.12 16.28
N TYR A 66 28.18 0.34 16.64
CA TYR A 66 27.16 -0.70 16.47
C TYR A 66 26.93 -0.87 14.96
N PRO A 67 27.29 -2.00 14.32
CA PRO A 67 26.88 -2.23 12.95
C PRO A 67 25.36 -2.38 12.93
N TYR A 68 24.67 -1.62 12.10
CA TYR A 68 23.26 -1.86 11.83
C TYR A 68 23.10 -3.29 11.28
N SER A 69 22.21 -4.10 11.86
CA SER A 69 22.13 -5.54 11.61
C SER A 69 21.42 -5.92 10.30
N PHE A 70 21.50 -5.05 9.29
CA PHE A 70 21.10 -5.33 7.91
C PHE A 70 22.13 -6.25 7.24
N GLU A 71 21.72 -7.06 6.26
CA GLU A 71 22.64 -8.03 5.62
C GLU A 71 23.69 -7.34 4.74
N SER A 72 23.34 -6.18 4.19
CA SER A 72 24.13 -5.42 3.21
C SER A 72 23.61 -3.98 3.12
N GLY A 73 24.36 -3.12 2.42
CA GLY A 73 24.01 -1.73 2.12
C GLY A 73 24.59 -0.68 3.07
N THR A 74 24.45 0.59 2.67
CA THR A 74 24.74 1.78 3.51
C THR A 74 23.52 2.68 3.71
N GLY A 75 22.35 2.20 3.25
CA GLY A 75 21.08 2.92 3.22
C GLY A 75 21.09 4.15 2.31
N GLU A 76 22.02 4.24 1.35
CA GLU A 76 22.05 5.31 0.35
C GLU A 76 21.15 4.93 -0.85
N PRO A 77 20.66 5.89 -1.67
CA PRO A 77 19.71 5.59 -2.74
C PRO A 77 20.19 4.58 -3.80
N TYR A 78 21.50 4.44 -3.99
CA TYR A 78 22.13 3.47 -4.88
C TYR A 78 22.76 2.27 -4.16
N ASN A 79 22.65 2.22 -2.83
CA ASN A 79 23.17 1.15 -1.97
C ASN A 79 22.25 1.01 -0.73
N PRO A 80 20.96 0.66 -0.93
CA PRO A 80 19.97 0.59 0.14
C PRO A 80 20.30 -0.50 1.15
N TYR A 81 19.81 -0.39 2.38
CA TYR A 81 19.90 -1.48 3.35
C TYR A 81 18.99 -2.63 2.94
N GLU A 82 19.55 -3.84 2.94
CA GLU A 82 18.85 -5.09 2.60
C GLU A 82 18.15 -5.67 3.84
N ILE A 83 16.87 -6.02 3.70
CA ILE A 83 16.00 -6.54 4.76
C ILE A 83 15.52 -7.94 4.39
N SER A 84 15.94 -8.93 5.19
CA SER A 84 15.62 -10.35 5.04
C SER A 84 14.73 -10.92 6.16
N ASN A 85 14.53 -10.16 7.25
CA ASN A 85 13.82 -10.63 8.44
C ASN A 85 13.06 -9.53 9.21
N ALA A 86 12.21 -9.96 10.15
CA ALA A 86 11.36 -9.08 10.96
C ALA A 86 12.15 -8.13 11.88
N GLU A 87 13.30 -8.57 12.39
CA GLU A 87 14.09 -7.82 13.37
C GLU A 87 14.77 -6.60 12.73
N GLN A 88 15.32 -6.78 11.53
CA GLN A 88 15.78 -5.70 10.66
C GLN A 88 14.67 -4.70 10.32
N LEU A 89 13.47 -5.17 9.97
CA LEU A 89 12.33 -4.30 9.67
C LEU A 89 11.93 -3.43 10.87
N MET A 90 11.94 -4.01 12.09
CA MET A 90 11.65 -3.28 13.33
C MET A 90 12.76 -2.32 13.76
N GLN A 91 14.03 -2.58 13.39
CA GLN A 91 15.15 -1.68 13.68
C GLN A 91 14.94 -0.30 13.05
N ILE A 92 14.36 -0.24 11.83
CA ILE A 92 14.03 1.00 11.11
C ILE A 92 13.03 1.87 11.90
N GLY A 93 12.10 1.25 12.62
CA GLY A 93 11.16 1.96 13.48
C GLY A 93 11.78 2.54 14.74
N SER A 94 12.84 1.90 15.22
CA SER A 94 13.43 2.14 16.55
C SER A 94 14.51 3.22 16.57
N ASP A 95 15.02 3.66 15.41
CA ASP A 95 16.06 4.68 15.29
C ASP A 95 15.66 5.79 14.30
N LEU A 96 15.70 7.04 14.76
CA LEU A 96 15.43 8.22 13.94
C LEU A 96 16.49 8.45 12.85
N SER A 97 17.74 8.00 13.05
CA SER A 97 18.82 8.13 12.06
C SER A 97 18.50 7.40 10.75
N LEU A 98 17.76 6.28 10.86
CA LEU A 98 17.34 5.43 9.75
C LEU A 98 16.17 6.02 8.94
N MET A 99 15.43 6.99 9.48
CA MET A 99 14.21 7.53 8.84
C MET A 99 14.45 8.20 7.48
N LYS A 100 15.69 8.61 7.18
CA LYS A 100 16.11 9.20 5.89
C LYS A 100 16.76 8.19 4.92
N LYS A 101 17.00 6.96 5.37
CA LYS A 101 17.75 5.95 4.61
C LYS A 101 16.88 5.19 3.60
N SER A 102 17.54 4.53 2.66
CA SER A 102 16.92 3.74 1.59
C SER A 102 16.95 2.26 1.94
N PHE A 103 15.86 1.55 1.65
CA PHE A 103 15.61 0.18 2.08
C PHE A 103 15.04 -0.68 0.95
N ILE A 104 15.43 -1.96 0.92
CA ILE A 104 14.94 -2.95 -0.03
C ILE A 104 14.69 -4.29 0.66
N LEU A 105 13.57 -4.95 0.34
CA LEU A 105 13.33 -6.33 0.78
C LEU A 105 14.12 -7.32 -0.10
N THR A 106 14.74 -8.31 0.53
CA THR A 106 15.40 -9.46 -0.14
C THR A 106 14.70 -10.79 0.13
N SER A 107 13.69 -10.79 1.03
CA SER A 107 12.83 -11.91 1.35
C SER A 107 11.39 -11.44 1.61
N ASP A 108 10.46 -12.40 1.70
CA ASP A 108 9.16 -12.13 2.36
C ASP A 108 9.36 -12.08 3.88
N ILE A 109 8.79 -11.06 4.53
CA ILE A 109 8.88 -10.85 5.97
C ILE A 109 7.57 -11.30 6.63
N ASP A 110 7.62 -12.30 7.51
CA ASP A 110 6.45 -12.68 8.32
C ASP A 110 6.52 -12.01 9.71
N LEU A 111 5.41 -11.41 10.14
CA LEU A 111 5.27 -10.72 11.42
C LEU A 111 4.25 -11.38 12.36
N ASP A 112 3.87 -12.64 12.08
CA ASP A 112 3.01 -13.44 12.97
C ASP A 112 3.62 -13.48 14.40
N PRO A 113 2.88 -13.09 15.45
CA PRO A 113 3.38 -13.06 16.84
C PRO A 113 3.90 -14.38 17.43
N ASN A 114 3.75 -15.50 16.72
CA ASN A 114 4.25 -16.83 17.12
C ASN A 114 5.58 -17.20 16.43
N LEU A 115 6.11 -16.37 15.53
CA LEU A 115 7.37 -16.58 14.81
C LEU A 115 8.51 -15.71 15.37
N PRO A 116 9.79 -16.08 15.16
CA PRO A 116 10.94 -15.25 15.56
C PRO A 116 10.86 -13.82 14.99
N GLY A 117 11.10 -12.82 15.83
CA GLY A 117 10.94 -11.40 15.50
C GLY A 117 9.48 -10.92 15.34
N GLY A 118 8.50 -11.81 15.24
CA GLY A 118 7.07 -11.46 15.18
C GLY A 118 6.53 -10.98 16.53
N ARG A 119 5.58 -10.04 16.51
CA ARG A 119 4.96 -9.47 17.73
C ARG A 119 3.65 -8.74 17.44
N ILE A 120 2.84 -8.57 18.47
CA ILE A 120 1.75 -7.59 18.46
C ILE A 120 2.34 -6.19 18.71
N PHE A 121 2.09 -5.26 17.80
CA PHE A 121 2.50 -3.86 17.93
C PHE A 121 1.42 -3.03 18.64
N ARG A 122 1.83 -1.99 19.37
CA ARG A 122 0.95 -1.02 20.06
C ARG A 122 0.97 0.39 19.44
N THR A 123 1.73 0.53 18.35
CA THR A 123 2.00 1.75 17.58
C THR A 123 2.15 1.36 16.11
N ALA A 124 2.47 2.30 15.22
CA ALA A 124 3.01 1.93 13.91
C ALA A 124 4.36 1.17 14.05
N VAL A 125 4.74 0.41 13.01
CA VAL A 125 6.01 -0.37 13.01
C VAL A 125 7.21 0.54 12.71
N ILE A 126 7.07 1.43 11.72
CA ILE A 126 8.08 2.41 11.28
C ILE A 126 7.50 3.82 11.46
N ALA A 127 8.34 4.80 11.79
CA ALA A 127 7.96 6.21 11.95
C ALA A 127 6.74 6.39 12.88
N HIS A 128 6.86 5.87 14.11
CA HIS A 128 5.77 5.79 15.08
C HIS A 128 5.58 7.05 15.94
N SER A 129 4.54 7.06 16.77
CA SER A 129 4.32 8.09 17.78
C SER A 129 5.46 8.10 18.80
N VAL A 130 5.97 9.28 19.15
CA VAL A 130 7.01 9.47 20.18
C VAL A 130 6.41 10.14 21.41
N ASP A 131 6.94 9.83 22.59
CA ASP A 131 6.42 10.37 23.86
C ASP A 131 6.64 11.88 23.95
N GLU A 132 5.64 12.60 24.50
CA GLU A 132 5.61 14.07 24.46
C GLU A 132 6.46 14.75 25.55
N ASP A 133 7.70 14.31 25.72
CA ASP A 133 8.68 15.03 26.52
C ASP A 133 9.14 16.29 25.77
N ARG A 134 8.93 17.45 26.40
CA ARG A 134 8.72 18.72 25.66
C ARG A 134 9.98 19.39 25.10
N SER A 135 11.13 18.72 25.16
CA SER A 135 12.37 19.11 24.50
C SER A 135 12.44 18.69 23.02
N ASN A 136 11.77 17.61 22.63
CA ASN A 136 12.15 16.85 21.42
C ASN A 136 11.47 17.32 20.11
N LEU A 137 10.73 18.43 20.14
CA LEU A 137 10.14 19.05 18.94
C LEU A 137 11.14 19.85 18.09
N SER A 138 12.42 19.86 18.47
CA SER A 138 13.51 20.48 17.72
C SER A 138 14.06 19.58 16.59
N ASP A 139 13.79 18.27 16.62
CA ASP A 139 14.18 17.37 15.53
C ASP A 139 13.25 17.56 14.32
N PRO A 140 13.78 17.92 13.11
CA PRO A 140 12.97 18.04 11.90
C PRO A 140 12.33 16.72 11.43
N LEU A 141 12.67 15.57 12.02
CA LEU A 141 12.02 14.28 11.82
C LEU A 141 10.84 14.03 12.78
N ILE A 142 10.55 14.91 13.73
CA ILE A 142 9.40 14.79 14.65
C ILE A 142 8.37 15.88 14.34
N VAL A 143 7.12 15.47 14.07
CA VAL A 143 6.01 16.39 13.76
C VAL A 143 4.79 16.11 14.62
N ARG A 144 3.95 17.12 14.88
CA ARG A 144 2.65 16.91 15.53
C ARG A 144 1.58 16.56 14.51
N ALA A 145 1.02 15.35 14.61
CA ALA A 145 -0.03 14.83 13.74
C ALA A 145 -1.08 14.05 14.55
N GLY A 146 -2.36 14.13 14.20
CA GLY A 146 -3.45 13.53 14.99
C GLY A 146 -3.63 14.08 16.42
N GLY A 147 -2.81 15.06 16.84
CA GLY A 147 -2.71 15.51 18.24
C GLY A 147 -1.80 14.61 19.09
N VAL A 148 -0.74 14.06 18.51
CA VAL A 148 0.42 13.43 19.15
C VAL A 148 1.70 13.84 18.40
N ALA A 149 2.88 13.71 19.01
CA ALA A 149 4.15 13.74 18.29
C ALA A 149 4.41 12.41 17.56
N VAL A 150 4.94 12.47 16.33
CA VAL A 150 5.18 11.31 15.46
C VAL A 150 6.48 11.51 14.69
N ALA A 151 7.30 10.46 14.61
CA ALA A 151 8.46 10.42 13.73
C ALA A 151 8.03 10.41 12.25
N VAL A 152 8.90 10.89 11.34
CA VAL A 152 8.61 11.05 9.91
C VAL A 152 9.59 10.24 9.08
N PHE A 153 9.10 9.22 8.37
CA PHE A 153 9.90 8.56 7.34
C PHE A 153 10.09 9.50 6.14
N GLN A 154 11.34 9.81 5.79
CA GLN A 154 11.73 10.66 4.65
C GLN A 154 12.50 9.88 3.57
N GLY A 155 12.91 8.65 3.86
CA GLY A 155 13.72 7.80 2.98
C GLY A 155 12.94 7.06 1.89
N THR A 156 13.54 6.00 1.36
CA THR A 156 12.91 5.15 0.34
C THR A 156 12.71 3.71 0.86
N PHE A 157 11.60 3.08 0.47
CA PHE A 157 11.32 1.68 0.83
C PHE A 157 10.79 0.93 -0.38
N THR A 158 11.48 -0.15 -0.77
CA THR A 158 11.21 -0.92 -1.99
C THR A 158 10.86 -2.36 -1.64
N GLY A 159 9.63 -2.78 -1.97
CA GLY A 159 9.15 -4.14 -1.73
C GLY A 159 9.79 -5.20 -2.64
N ASN A 160 10.33 -4.80 -3.80
CA ASN A 160 11.21 -5.64 -4.65
C ASN A 160 10.62 -7.03 -4.98
N GLY A 161 9.33 -7.11 -5.31
CA GLY A 161 8.67 -8.40 -5.56
C GLY A 161 8.18 -9.13 -4.30
N HIS A 162 8.63 -8.76 -3.10
CA HIS A 162 8.32 -9.41 -1.83
C HIS A 162 7.13 -8.75 -1.08
N SER A 163 6.83 -9.30 0.10
CA SER A 163 5.67 -8.95 0.93
C SER A 163 5.98 -8.98 2.42
N ILE A 164 5.17 -8.25 3.20
CA ILE A 164 5.15 -8.27 4.66
C ILE A 164 3.83 -8.89 5.09
N ARG A 165 3.87 -9.98 5.87
CA ARG A 165 2.71 -10.83 6.20
C ARG A 165 2.33 -10.77 7.68
N ASN A 166 1.06 -11.07 7.97
CA ASN A 166 0.49 -11.34 9.31
C ASN A 166 0.66 -10.22 10.36
N MET A 167 1.07 -9.02 9.95
CA MET A 167 1.29 -7.85 10.80
C MET A 167 0.07 -7.54 11.68
N THR A 168 0.22 -7.63 12.99
CA THR A 168 -0.85 -7.39 13.96
C THR A 168 -0.56 -6.16 14.82
N ILE A 169 -1.39 -5.12 14.68
CA ILE A 169 -1.31 -3.89 15.49
C ILE A 169 -2.60 -3.74 16.31
N ASP A 170 -2.49 -3.79 17.63
CA ASP A 170 -3.62 -3.60 18.56
C ASP A 170 -3.44 -2.29 19.35
N ALA A 171 -3.90 -1.19 18.77
CA ALA A 171 -3.69 0.16 19.30
C ALA A 171 -5.01 0.97 19.37
N PRO A 172 -6.02 0.57 20.16
CA PRO A 172 -7.38 1.15 20.12
C PRO A 172 -7.46 2.66 20.43
N SER A 173 -6.50 3.21 21.16
CA SER A 173 -6.32 4.66 21.41
C SER A 173 -5.25 5.31 20.52
N GLY A 174 -4.52 4.50 19.74
CA GLY A 174 -3.39 4.90 18.91
C GLY A 174 -3.77 5.71 17.68
N LYS A 175 -2.86 6.58 17.25
CA LYS A 175 -3.06 7.51 16.14
C LYS A 175 -1.87 7.45 15.18
N CYS A 176 -2.13 7.69 13.90
CA CYS A 176 -1.14 7.55 12.83
C CYS A 176 -0.59 6.10 12.82
N ILE A 177 -1.48 5.15 12.56
CA ILE A 177 -1.23 3.70 12.70
C ILE A 177 -1.18 3.03 11.33
N GLY A 178 -0.20 2.15 11.15
CA GLY A 178 0.03 1.28 10.00
C GLY A 178 1.43 0.70 10.04
N LEU A 179 1.93 0.12 8.95
CA LEU A 179 3.34 -0.22 8.82
C LEU A 179 4.21 1.05 8.98
N PHE A 180 3.83 2.16 8.34
CA PHE A 180 4.40 3.49 8.56
C PHE A 180 3.39 4.38 9.31
N GLY A 181 3.82 5.08 10.37
CA GLY A 181 2.95 6.03 11.05
C GLY A 181 2.77 7.32 10.25
N TYR A 182 3.89 7.93 9.85
CA TYR A 182 3.91 9.13 9.01
C TYR A 182 4.95 9.01 7.87
N VAL A 183 4.49 9.14 6.63
CA VAL A 183 5.31 9.19 5.41
C VAL A 183 5.46 10.66 4.98
N GLY A 184 6.69 11.17 5.05
CA GLY A 184 7.10 12.55 4.75
C GLY A 184 7.01 12.91 3.27
N ASN A 185 7.22 14.20 2.96
CA ASN A 185 7.00 14.75 1.61
C ASN A 185 7.90 14.09 0.54
N ASP A 186 9.16 13.85 0.90
CA ASP A 186 10.22 13.39 0.00
C ASP A 186 10.33 11.85 -0.06
N ALA A 187 9.58 11.16 0.82
CA ALA A 187 9.63 9.71 0.94
C ALA A 187 8.97 8.99 -0.23
N VAL A 188 9.55 7.84 -0.61
CA VAL A 188 9.07 6.99 -1.71
C VAL A 188 8.91 5.55 -1.23
N ILE A 189 7.67 5.07 -1.18
CA ILE A 189 7.35 3.66 -0.91
C ILE A 189 6.85 3.03 -2.21
N ASN A 190 7.46 1.93 -2.65
CA ASN A 190 7.17 1.33 -3.96
C ASN A 190 7.18 -0.22 -3.95
N ASP A 191 6.31 -0.82 -4.77
CA ASP A 191 6.07 -2.27 -4.92
C ASP A 191 5.89 -3.05 -3.60
N LEU A 192 5.38 -2.38 -2.55
CA LEU A 192 5.26 -2.99 -1.23
C LEU A 192 3.91 -3.70 -1.07
N ARG A 193 3.92 -4.96 -0.63
CA ARG A 193 2.71 -5.77 -0.46
C ARG A 193 2.53 -6.16 1.00
N ILE A 194 1.38 -5.84 1.57
CA ILE A 194 1.02 -6.22 2.94
C ILE A 194 -0.12 -7.24 2.88
N GLU A 195 0.12 -8.42 3.44
CA GLU A 195 -0.78 -9.58 3.35
C GLU A 195 -1.26 -10.03 4.73
N ASN A 196 -2.56 -10.33 4.83
CA ASN A 196 -3.20 -10.84 6.06
C ASN A 196 -2.97 -10.01 7.35
N ALA A 197 -2.79 -8.69 7.24
CA ALA A 197 -2.58 -7.84 8.41
C ALA A 197 -3.88 -7.54 9.19
N SER A 198 -3.78 -7.30 10.49
CA SER A 198 -4.90 -6.85 11.33
C SER A 198 -4.51 -5.61 12.14
N VAL A 199 -5.26 -4.53 12.00
CA VAL A 199 -4.92 -3.23 12.60
C VAL A 199 -6.12 -2.60 13.31
N VAL A 200 -5.94 -2.27 14.59
CA VAL A 200 -6.90 -1.56 15.44
C VAL A 200 -6.34 -0.18 15.79
N GLY A 201 -7.12 0.90 15.60
CA GLY A 201 -6.67 2.28 15.80
C GLY A 201 -7.78 3.30 16.11
N GLU A 202 -7.43 4.43 16.74
CA GLU A 202 -8.35 5.56 16.91
C GLU A 202 -8.43 6.40 15.64
N ARG A 203 -7.28 6.84 15.11
CA ARG A 203 -7.27 7.90 14.08
C ARG A 203 -6.11 7.84 13.11
N HIS A 204 -6.36 8.17 11.84
CA HIS A 204 -5.37 8.09 10.78
C HIS A 204 -4.81 6.66 10.70
N VAL A 205 -5.67 5.72 10.32
CA VAL A 205 -5.40 4.28 10.36
C VAL A 205 -5.34 3.71 8.94
N GLY A 206 -4.24 3.06 8.58
CA GLY A 206 -4.11 2.31 7.33
C GLY A 206 -3.23 1.08 7.50
N LEU A 207 -3.25 0.14 6.56
CA LEU A 207 -2.31 -1.00 6.61
C LEU A 207 -0.88 -0.57 6.26
N LEU A 208 -0.72 0.26 5.21
CA LEU A 208 0.59 0.74 4.78
C LEU A 208 0.97 2.02 5.53
N ALA A 209 0.10 3.03 5.56
CA ALA A 209 0.43 4.32 6.18
C ALA A 209 -0.71 4.92 7.03
N GLY A 210 -0.39 5.43 8.22
CA GLY A 210 -1.32 6.27 8.98
C GLY A 210 -1.57 7.61 8.26
N ILE A 211 -0.48 8.31 7.94
CA ILE A 211 -0.49 9.57 7.16
C ILE A 211 0.53 9.49 6.01
N ASN A 212 0.15 9.97 4.83
CA ASN A 212 1.05 10.12 3.67
C ASN A 212 1.08 11.54 3.09
N ASN A 213 2.24 12.18 3.11
CA ASN A 213 2.55 13.34 2.28
C ASN A 213 3.39 13.00 1.05
N GLY A 214 4.09 11.86 1.04
CA GLY A 214 5.04 11.45 0.00
C GLY A 214 4.41 10.68 -1.17
N THR A 215 5.23 9.88 -1.84
CA THR A 215 4.81 9.05 -2.97
C THR A 215 4.70 7.58 -2.56
N ILE A 216 3.51 7.02 -2.72
CA ILE A 216 3.25 5.57 -2.59
C ILE A 216 2.85 5.03 -3.97
N SER A 217 3.58 4.05 -4.47
CA SER A 217 3.36 3.49 -5.81
C SER A 217 3.37 1.96 -5.86
N TYR A 218 2.60 1.37 -6.80
CA TYR A 218 2.55 -0.08 -7.09
C TYR A 218 2.27 -1.00 -5.89
N SER A 219 1.84 -0.44 -4.76
CA SER A 219 1.77 -1.12 -3.47
C SER A 219 0.38 -1.72 -3.24
N SER A 220 0.30 -2.82 -2.50
CA SER A 220 -0.97 -3.49 -2.23
C SER A 220 -1.16 -3.90 -0.77
N CYS A 221 -2.42 -4.01 -0.35
CA CYS A 221 -2.80 -4.30 1.03
C CYS A 221 -4.00 -5.25 1.10
N SER A 222 -3.97 -6.19 2.05
CA SER A 222 -5.08 -7.09 2.37
C SER A 222 -5.04 -7.47 3.85
N GLY A 223 -6.22 -7.76 4.42
CA GLY A 223 -6.41 -7.96 5.85
C GLY A 223 -7.62 -7.21 6.40
N SER A 224 -7.55 -6.77 7.65
CA SER A 224 -8.62 -6.06 8.37
C SER A 224 -8.15 -4.79 9.07
N ILE A 225 -8.99 -3.76 9.05
CA ILE A 225 -8.85 -2.54 9.85
C ILE A 225 -10.11 -2.33 10.70
N PHE A 226 -9.92 -2.02 11.99
CA PHE A 226 -10.89 -1.30 12.81
C PHE A 226 -10.29 0.08 13.16
N GLY A 227 -10.82 1.16 12.58
CA GLY A 227 -10.30 2.51 12.74
C GLY A 227 -11.40 3.52 13.00
N ASN A 228 -11.45 4.11 14.19
CA ASN A 228 -12.57 4.96 14.62
C ASN A 228 -12.80 6.17 13.69
N ASN A 229 -11.75 6.90 13.30
CA ASN A 229 -11.86 8.09 12.44
C ASN A 229 -10.70 8.19 11.41
N ARG A 230 -11.00 8.48 10.13
CA ARG A 230 -10.01 8.53 9.02
C ARG A 230 -9.27 7.20 8.85
N ALA A 231 -10.04 6.15 8.54
CA ALA A 231 -9.54 4.80 8.32
C ALA A 231 -9.55 4.46 6.82
N GLY A 232 -8.43 3.94 6.29
CA GLY A 232 -8.29 3.63 4.87
C GLY A 232 -7.56 2.32 4.61
N GLY A 233 -8.08 1.48 3.71
CA GLY A 233 -7.55 0.13 3.44
C GLY A 233 -6.06 0.05 3.06
N LEU A 234 -5.46 1.16 2.63
CA LEU A 234 -4.03 1.38 2.39
C LEU A 234 -3.50 2.54 3.28
N ILE A 235 -4.19 3.68 3.31
CA ILE A 235 -3.72 4.93 3.95
C ILE A 235 -4.82 5.59 4.81
N GLY A 236 -4.56 5.92 6.07
CA GLY A 236 -5.52 6.65 6.91
C GLY A 236 -5.82 8.07 6.41
N THR A 237 -4.80 8.85 6.03
CA THR A 237 -4.95 10.18 5.45
C THR A 237 -3.84 10.51 4.46
N SER A 238 -4.17 11.05 3.28
CA SER A 238 -3.19 11.38 2.24
C SER A 238 -3.28 12.86 1.80
N ARG A 239 -2.13 13.52 1.77
CA ARG A 239 -1.86 14.75 1.00
C ARG A 239 -0.99 14.48 -0.24
N GLY A 240 -0.26 13.37 -0.22
CA GLY A 240 0.73 13.01 -1.23
C GLY A 240 0.16 12.36 -2.48
N ARG A 241 1.07 11.73 -3.24
CA ARG A 241 0.77 11.00 -4.47
C ARG A 241 0.58 9.51 -4.18
N VAL A 242 -0.48 8.93 -4.73
CA VAL A 242 -0.80 7.50 -4.64
C VAL A 242 -1.05 7.00 -6.06
N THR A 243 -0.29 6.01 -6.55
CA THR A 243 -0.32 5.59 -7.97
C THR A 243 -0.26 4.07 -8.13
N CYS A 244 -1.17 3.49 -8.92
CA CYS A 244 -1.21 2.05 -9.21
C CYS A 244 -1.35 1.13 -7.96
N CYS A 245 -1.95 1.62 -6.87
CA CYS A 245 -2.06 0.87 -5.62
C CYS A 245 -3.39 0.11 -5.48
N GLN A 246 -3.40 -1.03 -4.79
CA GLN A 246 -4.61 -1.85 -4.58
C GLN A 246 -4.89 -2.15 -3.10
N SER A 247 -6.16 -2.07 -2.68
CA SER A 247 -6.61 -2.64 -1.40
C SER A 247 -7.67 -3.74 -1.59
N LYS A 248 -7.51 -4.81 -0.82
CA LYS A 248 -8.53 -5.86 -0.57
C LYS A 248 -9.00 -5.84 0.89
N THR A 249 -8.58 -4.84 1.67
CA THR A 249 -8.72 -4.75 3.12
C THR A 249 -10.18 -4.54 3.54
N ARG A 250 -10.69 -5.34 4.50
CA ARG A 250 -11.96 -5.05 5.15
C ARG A 250 -11.77 -3.88 6.11
N VAL A 251 -12.43 -2.75 5.88
CA VAL A 251 -12.28 -1.53 6.69
C VAL A 251 -13.57 -1.25 7.45
N THR A 252 -13.48 -1.28 8.79
CA THR A 252 -14.57 -0.90 9.69
C THR A 252 -14.17 0.36 10.46
N GLY A 253 -15.08 1.31 10.61
CA GLY A 253 -14.84 2.55 11.36
C GLY A 253 -16.12 3.29 11.69
N LYS A 254 -16.01 4.52 12.21
CA LYS A 254 -17.18 5.39 12.42
C LYS A 254 -17.24 6.48 11.37
N GLN A 255 -16.20 7.31 11.30
CA GLN A 255 -16.19 8.53 10.49
C GLN A 255 -15.07 8.52 9.46
N ILE A 256 -15.37 8.93 8.23
CA ILE A 256 -14.40 9.14 7.15
C ILE A 256 -13.64 7.82 6.86
N VAL A 257 -14.35 6.86 6.27
CA VAL A 257 -13.85 5.49 6.08
C VAL A 257 -13.78 5.16 4.59
N GLY A 258 -12.60 4.78 4.11
CA GLY A 258 -12.35 4.52 2.69
C GLY A 258 -11.78 3.13 2.41
N GLY A 259 -12.23 2.50 1.33
CA GLY A 259 -11.69 1.21 0.89
C GLY A 259 -10.21 1.24 0.49
N LEU A 260 -9.62 2.42 0.25
CA LEU A 260 -8.18 2.62 0.01
C LEU A 260 -7.62 3.74 0.91
N ILE A 261 -8.26 4.91 0.93
CA ILE A 261 -7.79 6.11 1.66
C ILE A 261 -8.90 6.63 2.56
N GLY A 262 -8.66 6.83 3.85
CA GLY A 262 -9.67 7.42 4.75
C GLY A 262 -10.01 8.84 4.33
N HIS A 263 -9.05 9.75 4.44
CA HIS A 263 -9.22 11.17 4.12
C HIS A 263 -8.18 11.66 3.10
N ALA A 264 -8.62 12.12 1.94
CA ALA A 264 -7.79 12.71 0.89
C ALA A 264 -7.82 14.26 0.99
N LEU A 265 -6.76 14.84 1.53
CA LEU A 265 -6.64 16.28 1.78
C LEU A 265 -6.27 17.06 0.50
N SER A 266 -6.27 18.39 0.59
CA SER A 266 -5.83 19.30 -0.48
C SER A 266 -4.48 18.88 -1.10
N LYS A 267 -4.35 19.04 -2.42
CA LYS A 267 -3.21 18.59 -3.26
C LYS A 267 -3.02 17.08 -3.45
N SER A 268 -3.79 16.22 -2.77
CA SER A 268 -3.69 14.76 -2.98
C SER A 268 -3.97 14.36 -4.43
N SER A 269 -3.22 13.37 -4.92
CA SER A 269 -3.38 12.85 -6.28
C SER A 269 -3.40 11.32 -6.26
N ILE A 270 -4.55 10.75 -6.62
CA ILE A 270 -4.87 9.33 -6.55
C ILE A 270 -5.09 8.83 -7.99
N ILE A 271 -4.18 8.00 -8.50
CA ILE A 271 -4.10 7.66 -9.92
C ILE A 271 -4.07 6.14 -10.10
N ASP A 272 -4.95 5.61 -10.95
CA ASP A 272 -5.03 4.20 -11.35
C ASP A 272 -5.07 3.20 -10.17
N CYS A 273 -5.61 3.63 -9.03
CA CYS A 273 -5.72 2.82 -7.82
C CYS A 273 -7.06 2.04 -7.76
N GLN A 274 -7.08 0.96 -6.98
CA GLN A 274 -8.25 0.08 -6.87
C GLN A 274 -8.57 -0.33 -5.43
N SER A 275 -9.85 -0.41 -5.07
CA SER A 275 -10.29 -1.14 -3.87
C SER A 275 -11.33 -2.22 -4.18
N LYS A 276 -11.20 -3.35 -3.49
CA LYS A 276 -12.11 -4.51 -3.52
C LYS A 276 -12.60 -4.92 -2.13
N GLY A 277 -12.05 -4.31 -1.07
CA GLY A 277 -12.39 -4.65 0.31
C GLY A 277 -13.70 -4.00 0.74
N ASN A 278 -14.46 -4.69 1.59
CA ASN A 278 -15.72 -4.15 2.11
C ASN A 278 -15.45 -3.02 3.13
N VAL A 279 -16.26 -1.97 3.06
CA VAL A 279 -16.13 -0.74 3.84
C VAL A 279 -17.40 -0.56 4.67
N THR A 280 -17.28 -0.28 5.97
CA THR A 280 -18.43 -0.13 6.86
C THR A 280 -18.20 0.96 7.91
N GLY A 281 -19.19 1.82 8.12
CA GLY A 281 -19.20 2.77 9.23
C GLY A 281 -20.47 3.61 9.35
N GLU A 282 -20.35 4.75 10.02
CA GLU A 282 -21.46 5.62 10.40
C GLU A 282 -21.61 6.80 9.41
N SER A 283 -20.53 7.54 9.13
CA SER A 283 -20.53 8.73 8.26
C SER A 283 -19.35 8.80 7.29
N ASP A 284 -19.63 9.26 6.07
CA ASP A 284 -18.66 9.57 5.01
C ASP A 284 -17.84 8.33 4.62
N ILE A 285 -18.57 7.31 4.15
CA ILE A 285 -18.04 5.99 3.81
C ILE A 285 -17.93 5.88 2.29
N GLY A 286 -16.73 5.54 1.79
CA GLY A 286 -16.47 5.48 0.35
C GLY A 286 -15.75 4.22 -0.11
N GLY A 287 -16.16 3.68 -1.26
CA GLY A 287 -15.56 2.48 -1.83
C GLY A 287 -14.07 2.59 -2.13
N LEU A 288 -13.56 3.80 -2.40
CA LEU A 288 -12.13 4.10 -2.53
C LEU A 288 -11.65 5.10 -1.47
N ILE A 289 -12.36 6.22 -1.31
CA ILE A 289 -11.97 7.34 -0.46
C ILE A 289 -13.13 7.74 0.45
N GLY A 290 -12.92 7.84 1.77
CA GLY A 290 -13.96 8.28 2.71
C GLY A 290 -14.38 9.74 2.47
N GLU A 291 -13.44 10.67 2.64
CA GLU A 291 -13.64 12.11 2.36
C GLU A 291 -12.54 12.65 1.44
N MET A 292 -12.85 13.54 0.47
CA MET A 292 -11.83 14.19 -0.37
C MET A 292 -12.05 15.69 -0.56
N LEU A 293 -11.19 16.55 0.00
CA LEU A 293 -11.31 18.02 -0.10
C LEU A 293 -11.23 18.56 -1.54
N THR A 294 -10.01 18.63 -2.09
CA THR A 294 -9.71 19.34 -3.36
C THR A 294 -8.67 18.58 -4.20
N GLY A 295 -8.57 17.27 -3.98
CA GLY A 295 -7.64 16.39 -4.68
C GLY A 295 -8.04 16.04 -6.12
N THR A 296 -7.26 15.14 -6.71
CA THR A 296 -7.53 14.56 -8.03
C THR A 296 -7.64 13.04 -7.93
N VAL A 297 -8.69 12.47 -8.52
CA VAL A 297 -8.87 11.01 -8.64
C VAL A 297 -8.97 10.67 -10.11
N ILE A 298 -8.04 9.87 -10.64
CA ILE A 298 -7.92 9.58 -12.07
C ILE A 298 -7.83 8.07 -12.29
N GLY A 299 -8.65 7.51 -13.19
CA GLY A 299 -8.60 6.10 -13.62
C GLY A 299 -8.98 5.05 -12.55
N CYS A 300 -9.25 5.48 -11.32
CA CYS A 300 -9.41 4.60 -10.16
C CYS A 300 -10.72 3.80 -10.19
N SER A 301 -10.77 2.69 -9.43
CA SER A 301 -11.95 1.84 -9.34
C SER A 301 -12.25 1.28 -7.95
N ALA A 302 -13.53 1.07 -7.64
CA ALA A 302 -13.97 0.44 -6.40
C ALA A 302 -15.07 -0.60 -6.63
N SER A 303 -15.05 -1.70 -5.88
CA SER A 303 -15.99 -2.82 -6.04
C SER A 303 -16.35 -3.58 -4.77
N GLY A 304 -15.79 -3.24 -3.60
CA GLY A 304 -16.20 -3.83 -2.32
C GLY A 304 -17.56 -3.27 -1.86
N HIS A 305 -18.30 -4.01 -1.02
CA HIS A 305 -19.57 -3.54 -0.46
C HIS A 305 -19.34 -2.35 0.48
N VAL A 306 -20.19 -1.31 0.39
CA VAL A 306 -20.11 -0.06 1.16
C VAL A 306 -21.36 0.11 2.01
N SER A 307 -21.24 0.08 3.34
CA SER A 307 -22.35 0.32 4.26
C SER A 307 -22.10 1.56 5.14
N SER A 308 -23.07 2.47 5.17
CA SER A 308 -23.06 3.73 5.93
C SER A 308 -24.38 3.91 6.68
N GLN A 309 -24.40 4.75 7.73
CA GLN A 309 -25.64 5.24 8.32
C GLN A 309 -26.09 6.57 7.68
N THR A 310 -25.15 7.40 7.22
CA THR A 310 -25.43 8.68 6.54
C THR A 310 -24.96 8.66 5.08
N ASN A 311 -23.77 9.19 4.79
CA ASN A 311 -23.23 9.43 3.45
C ASN A 311 -22.47 8.19 2.96
N ALA A 312 -22.79 7.73 1.75
CA ALA A 312 -22.19 6.56 1.12
C ALA A 312 -21.88 6.84 -0.37
N GLY A 313 -20.65 6.54 -0.80
CA GLY A 313 -20.21 6.80 -2.16
C GLY A 313 -19.48 5.62 -2.78
N GLY A 314 -19.85 5.25 -4.02
CA GLY A 314 -19.27 4.09 -4.69
C GLY A 314 -17.78 4.21 -4.94
N LEU A 315 -17.26 5.43 -5.00
CA LEU A 315 -15.83 5.77 -5.08
C LEU A 315 -15.44 6.72 -3.94
N VAL A 316 -16.17 7.84 -3.76
CA VAL A 316 -15.86 8.87 -2.74
C VAL A 316 -17.07 9.11 -1.84
N GLY A 317 -16.94 8.88 -0.52
CA GLY A 317 -18.05 8.98 0.43
C GLY A 317 -18.62 10.38 0.53
N GLY A 318 -17.82 11.31 1.06
CA GLY A 318 -18.21 12.70 1.28
C GLY A 318 -17.20 13.72 0.79
N GLY A 319 -17.62 14.98 0.77
CA GLY A 319 -16.71 16.11 0.84
C GLY A 319 -15.97 16.54 -0.43
N PRO A 320 -16.38 16.15 -1.65
CA PRO A 320 -16.28 17.06 -2.80
C PRO A 320 -16.32 18.54 -2.43
N TYR A 321 -15.19 19.26 -2.29
CA TYR A 321 -15.18 20.72 -2.08
C TYR A 321 -14.46 21.47 -3.23
N GLY A 322 -14.06 20.71 -4.25
CA GLY A 322 -13.36 21.15 -5.45
C GLY A 322 -12.75 19.95 -6.17
N GLY A 323 -11.70 20.17 -6.95
CA GLY A 323 -10.94 19.08 -7.58
C GLY A 323 -11.68 18.38 -8.72
N ALA A 324 -11.17 17.21 -9.11
CA ALA A 324 -11.67 16.46 -10.25
C ALA A 324 -11.63 14.93 -10.05
N ILE A 325 -12.69 14.26 -10.51
CA ILE A 325 -12.83 12.80 -10.54
C ILE A 325 -12.99 12.40 -12.01
N VAL A 326 -12.01 11.68 -12.56
CA VAL A 326 -11.83 11.52 -14.02
C VAL A 326 -11.60 10.06 -14.40
N ARG A 327 -12.34 9.53 -15.38
CA ARG A 327 -12.22 8.14 -15.87
C ARG A 327 -12.38 7.05 -14.78
N CYS A 328 -13.00 7.39 -13.66
CA CYS A 328 -13.15 6.50 -12.51
C CYS A 328 -14.41 5.63 -12.58
N ARG A 329 -14.41 4.49 -11.89
CA ARG A 329 -15.50 3.50 -11.93
C ARG A 329 -15.91 2.99 -10.56
N SER A 330 -17.19 2.70 -10.37
CA SER A 330 -17.64 1.86 -9.26
C SER A 330 -18.60 0.76 -9.69
N SER A 331 -18.44 -0.41 -9.08
CA SER A 331 -19.41 -1.51 -9.08
C SER A 331 -19.70 -1.98 -7.64
N ALA A 332 -19.45 -1.12 -6.65
CA ALA A 332 -19.73 -1.40 -5.25
C ALA A 332 -21.24 -1.47 -5.00
N GLU A 333 -21.72 -2.51 -4.33
CA GLU A 333 -23.03 -2.46 -3.67
C GLU A 333 -22.97 -1.42 -2.53
N ILE A 334 -23.98 -0.56 -2.43
CA ILE A 334 -23.98 0.56 -1.47
C ILE A 334 -25.27 0.58 -0.65
N ARG A 335 -25.13 0.79 0.66
CA ARG A 335 -26.22 1.04 1.61
C ARG A 335 -25.95 2.32 2.40
N GLY A 336 -26.92 3.24 2.46
CA GLY A 336 -26.79 4.51 3.20
C GLY A 336 -28.02 5.41 3.06
N ALA A 337 -28.03 6.57 3.71
CA ALA A 337 -29.12 7.55 3.60
C ALA A 337 -28.91 8.55 2.46
N LEU A 338 -27.66 8.98 2.25
CA LEU A 338 -27.21 9.79 1.12
C LEU A 338 -26.26 8.96 0.26
N VAL A 339 -26.82 8.30 -0.75
CA VAL A 339 -26.13 7.29 -1.56
C VAL A 339 -25.85 7.82 -2.95
N GLY A 340 -24.58 7.84 -3.35
CA GLY A 340 -24.17 8.11 -4.72
C GLY A 340 -23.40 6.94 -5.33
N GLY A 341 -23.84 6.46 -6.49
CA GLY A 341 -23.16 5.36 -7.19
C GLY A 341 -21.69 5.62 -7.54
N LEU A 342 -21.24 6.88 -7.54
CA LEU A 342 -19.83 7.26 -7.56
C LEU A 342 -19.44 8.14 -6.35
N VAL A 343 -20.25 9.14 -5.99
CA VAL A 343 -19.91 10.13 -4.95
C VAL A 343 -21.11 10.40 -4.02
N GLY A 344 -21.00 10.16 -2.71
CA GLY A 344 -22.14 10.40 -1.80
C GLY A 344 -22.53 11.87 -1.72
N ILE A 345 -21.60 12.75 -1.37
CA ILE A 345 -21.77 14.22 -1.41
C ILE A 345 -20.71 14.88 -2.30
N ALA A 346 -21.15 15.74 -3.23
CA ALA A 346 -20.27 16.56 -4.07
C ALA A 346 -20.63 18.06 -4.03
N GLN A 347 -19.60 18.91 -3.96
CA GLN A 347 -19.67 20.37 -3.99
C GLN A 347 -18.51 20.88 -4.87
N HIS A 348 -18.78 21.80 -5.79
CA HIS A 348 -17.79 22.45 -6.66
C HIS A 348 -16.86 21.53 -7.49
N THR A 349 -17.20 20.24 -7.61
CA THR A 349 -16.36 19.18 -8.21
C THR A 349 -16.54 19.12 -9.74
N ASN A 350 -15.55 18.58 -10.46
CA ASN A 350 -15.73 18.15 -11.85
C ASN A 350 -15.68 16.60 -11.95
N ILE A 351 -16.77 15.98 -12.39
CA ILE A 351 -16.87 14.52 -12.60
C ILE A 351 -16.92 14.25 -14.11
N MET A 352 -15.91 13.56 -14.64
CA MET A 352 -15.70 13.43 -16.10
C MET A 352 -15.39 11.99 -16.50
N HIS A 353 -16.05 11.47 -17.54
CA HIS A 353 -15.82 10.10 -18.06
C HIS A 353 -15.98 8.96 -17.03
N CYS A 354 -16.81 9.14 -16.00
CA CYS A 354 -16.96 8.16 -14.92
C CYS A 354 -18.19 7.25 -15.10
N HIS A 355 -18.18 6.07 -14.47
CA HIS A 355 -19.27 5.08 -14.61
C HIS A 355 -19.60 4.37 -13.28
N ALA A 356 -20.88 4.33 -12.91
CA ALA A 356 -21.39 3.59 -11.75
C ALA A 356 -22.31 2.43 -12.17
N THR A 357 -22.11 1.25 -11.59
CA THR A 357 -22.83 0.00 -11.92
C THR A 357 -23.28 -0.80 -10.70
N GLY A 358 -23.09 -0.25 -9.50
CA GLY A 358 -23.45 -0.88 -8.24
C GLY A 358 -24.92 -0.74 -7.86
N VAL A 359 -25.45 -1.69 -7.10
CA VAL A 359 -26.80 -1.61 -6.52
C VAL A 359 -26.81 -0.61 -5.36
N LEU A 360 -27.83 0.26 -5.31
CA LEU A 360 -27.90 1.41 -4.40
C LEU A 360 -29.12 1.32 -3.47
N THR A 361 -28.91 0.86 -2.23
CA THR A 361 -29.98 0.75 -1.21
C THR A 361 -30.07 2.01 -0.35
N GLY A 362 -31.19 2.72 -0.42
CA GLY A 362 -31.51 3.80 0.50
C GLY A 362 -31.99 3.28 1.85
N ILE A 363 -31.51 3.88 2.94
CA ILE A 363 -32.09 3.72 4.28
C ILE A 363 -32.62 5.05 4.82
N ARG A 364 -33.74 5.02 5.54
CA ARG A 364 -34.22 6.16 6.33
C ARG A 364 -33.45 6.18 7.67
N PRO A 365 -32.80 7.31 8.05
CA PRO A 365 -32.21 7.44 9.38
C PRO A 365 -33.26 7.30 10.49
N THR A 366 -33.00 6.48 11.50
CA THR A 366 -33.88 6.35 12.67
C THR A 366 -33.54 7.41 13.72
N GLY A 367 -34.04 8.63 13.55
CA GLY A 367 -33.87 9.71 14.54
C GLY A 367 -34.15 11.09 13.96
N LYS A 368 -34.01 12.15 14.78
CA LYS A 368 -34.30 13.56 14.42
C LYS A 368 -33.41 14.16 13.32
N ILE A 369 -32.55 13.38 12.65
CA ILE A 369 -31.65 13.85 11.59
C ILE A 369 -32.40 13.85 10.25
N LEU A 370 -33.35 14.78 10.15
CA LEU A 370 -33.94 15.33 8.94
C LEU A 370 -34.35 14.31 7.85
N ASP A 371 -35.62 13.89 7.86
CA ASP A 371 -36.26 13.15 6.75
C ASP A 371 -36.10 13.87 5.39
N HIS A 372 -35.91 15.19 5.41
CA HIS A 372 -35.57 16.01 4.25
C HIS A 372 -34.11 15.90 3.77
N MET A 373 -33.33 14.90 4.21
CA MET A 373 -31.94 14.69 3.77
C MET A 373 -31.64 13.32 3.16
N ALA A 374 -32.55 12.35 3.15
CA ALA A 374 -32.36 11.13 2.37
C ALA A 374 -32.29 11.43 0.86
N GLY A 375 -31.52 10.65 0.11
CA GLY A 375 -31.40 10.82 -1.35
C GLY A 375 -30.45 9.79 -1.99
N VAL A 376 -30.94 9.07 -2.99
CA VAL A 376 -30.20 8.03 -3.71
C VAL A 376 -30.05 8.41 -5.17
N GLY A 377 -28.84 8.77 -5.60
CA GLY A 377 -28.56 9.23 -6.96
C GLY A 377 -27.53 8.38 -7.70
N GLY A 378 -27.73 8.24 -9.00
CA GLY A 378 -27.03 7.27 -9.83
C GLY A 378 -25.52 7.48 -9.95
N LEU A 379 -25.07 8.73 -10.01
CA LEU A 379 -23.65 9.10 -9.90
C LEU A 379 -23.37 9.82 -8.58
N VAL A 380 -24.21 10.77 -8.18
CA VAL A 380 -24.04 11.56 -6.96
C VAL A 380 -25.27 11.49 -6.07
N GLY A 381 -25.12 11.29 -4.76
CA GLY A 381 -26.26 11.29 -3.83
C GLY A 381 -26.82 12.70 -3.65
N TYR A 382 -25.99 13.61 -3.12
CA TYR A 382 -26.32 15.02 -2.93
C TYR A 382 -25.29 15.93 -3.60
N TRP A 383 -25.78 16.86 -4.44
CA TRP A 383 -24.97 17.83 -5.16
C TRP A 383 -25.30 19.26 -4.71
N LYS A 384 -24.36 19.90 -4.02
CA LYS A 384 -24.50 21.26 -3.50
C LYS A 384 -23.48 22.17 -4.19
N ALA A 385 -23.80 22.71 -5.37
CA ALA A 385 -22.85 23.57 -6.08
C ALA A 385 -23.46 24.60 -7.04
N SER A 386 -22.90 25.81 -6.99
CA SER A 386 -23.05 26.89 -7.97
C SER A 386 -21.94 26.91 -9.04
N LYS A 387 -20.95 26.00 -8.95
CA LYS A 387 -19.80 25.82 -9.84
C LYS A 387 -19.47 24.32 -9.93
N GLY A 388 -18.65 23.90 -10.89
CA GLY A 388 -18.37 22.48 -11.13
C GLY A 388 -19.37 21.83 -12.10
N SER A 389 -19.10 20.59 -12.53
CA SER A 389 -19.84 19.94 -13.62
C SER A 389 -19.81 18.41 -13.56
N ILE A 390 -20.77 17.77 -14.22
CA ILE A 390 -20.76 16.34 -14.55
C ILE A 390 -20.81 16.24 -16.08
N THR A 391 -19.83 15.58 -16.70
CA THR A 391 -19.74 15.44 -18.16
C THR A 391 -19.36 14.02 -18.57
N SER A 392 -19.90 13.56 -19.70
CA SER A 392 -19.54 12.28 -20.34
C SER A 392 -19.54 11.06 -19.40
N SER A 393 -20.35 11.08 -18.35
CA SER A 393 -20.37 10.11 -17.25
C SER A 393 -21.75 9.49 -17.12
N CYS A 394 -21.83 8.19 -16.84
CA CYS A 394 -23.07 7.42 -16.87
C CYS A 394 -23.25 6.54 -15.62
N TRP A 395 -24.45 6.01 -15.43
CA TRP A 395 -24.74 5.00 -14.42
C TRP A 395 -25.77 4.00 -14.95
N ASP A 396 -25.87 2.84 -14.30
CA ASP A 396 -26.80 1.79 -14.72
C ASP A 396 -28.14 1.83 -13.99
N ARG A 397 -29.24 1.86 -14.74
CA ARG A 397 -30.59 2.10 -14.21
C ARG A 397 -31.14 0.90 -13.41
N GLU A 398 -30.55 -0.27 -13.59
CA GLU A 398 -30.90 -1.51 -12.87
C GLU A 398 -30.29 -1.58 -11.46
N ALA A 399 -29.61 -0.52 -11.00
CA ALA A 399 -29.36 -0.32 -9.58
C ALA A 399 -30.69 -0.27 -8.81
N HIS A 400 -31.05 -1.34 -8.10
CA HIS A 400 -32.31 -1.45 -7.37
C HIS A 400 -32.39 -0.46 -6.19
N ILE A 401 -32.95 0.73 -6.44
CA ILE A 401 -33.19 1.76 -5.43
C ILE A 401 -34.38 1.35 -4.54
N MET A 402 -34.09 0.47 -3.59
CA MET A 402 -34.97 0.20 -2.45
C MET A 402 -35.05 1.45 -1.55
N GLY A 403 -36.27 1.88 -1.21
CA GLY A 403 -36.55 2.81 -0.10
C GLY A 403 -36.67 4.31 -0.44
N ALA A 404 -36.21 4.78 -1.60
CA ALA A 404 -36.34 6.18 -2.03
C ALA A 404 -37.69 6.49 -2.70
N SER A 405 -37.99 7.78 -2.90
CA SER A 405 -39.11 8.18 -3.77
C SER A 405 -38.71 8.01 -5.24
N ALA A 406 -39.68 7.70 -6.11
CA ALA A 406 -39.45 7.56 -7.55
C ALA A 406 -38.96 8.86 -8.23
N VAL A 407 -39.00 9.99 -7.52
CA VAL A 407 -38.57 11.32 -7.97
C VAL A 407 -37.06 11.55 -7.82
N ASP A 408 -36.40 10.87 -6.87
CA ASP A 408 -35.00 11.14 -6.50
C ASP A 408 -33.97 10.49 -7.46
N VAL A 409 -34.43 9.74 -8.46
CA VAL A 409 -33.61 8.86 -9.31
C VAL A 409 -32.92 9.63 -10.46
N ALA A 410 -32.09 10.60 -10.09
CA ALA A 410 -31.36 11.48 -11.00
C ALA A 410 -29.85 11.18 -11.03
N VAL A 411 -29.13 11.83 -11.96
CA VAL A 411 -27.65 11.79 -12.02
C VAL A 411 -27.02 12.31 -10.72
N ALA A 412 -27.61 13.37 -10.16
CA ALA A 412 -27.40 13.80 -8.79
C ALA A 412 -28.75 13.74 -8.07
N GLY A 413 -28.91 12.84 -7.09
CA GLY A 413 -30.22 12.48 -6.55
C GLY A 413 -30.99 13.67 -5.97
N ARG A 414 -30.28 14.52 -5.22
CA ARG A 414 -30.77 15.83 -4.79
C ARG A 414 -29.79 16.94 -5.17
N SER A 415 -30.23 17.94 -5.93
CA SER A 415 -29.36 19.02 -6.44
C SER A 415 -29.98 20.43 -6.42
N PRO A 416 -30.09 21.10 -5.24
CA PRO A 416 -30.71 22.43 -5.14
C PRO A 416 -29.91 23.49 -5.92
N GLY A 417 -30.55 24.16 -6.87
CA GLY A 417 -29.98 25.30 -7.61
C GLY A 417 -28.90 24.98 -8.65
N ALA A 418 -28.58 23.70 -8.89
CA ALA A 418 -27.48 23.31 -9.79
C ALA A 418 -27.95 22.98 -11.22
N LYS A 419 -27.26 23.53 -12.24
CA LYS A 419 -27.46 23.17 -13.66
C LYS A 419 -26.78 21.83 -14.00
N VAL A 420 -27.35 20.72 -13.54
CA VAL A 420 -26.86 19.36 -13.84
C VAL A 420 -27.19 19.00 -15.30
N ARG A 421 -26.17 18.94 -16.17
CA ARG A 421 -26.35 18.56 -17.58
C ARG A 421 -26.38 17.04 -17.72
N LEU A 422 -27.58 16.48 -17.83
CA LEU A 422 -27.80 15.03 -17.98
C LEU A 422 -27.19 14.49 -19.28
N ILE A 423 -26.41 13.42 -19.18
CA ILE A 423 -26.01 12.56 -20.30
C ILE A 423 -26.13 11.11 -19.81
N SER A 424 -27.16 10.39 -20.27
CA SER A 424 -27.33 8.95 -19.99
C SER A 424 -27.42 8.19 -21.31
N THR A 425 -26.73 7.05 -21.41
CA THR A 425 -26.52 6.31 -22.66
C THR A 425 -26.59 4.78 -22.48
N LYS A 426 -27.41 4.32 -21.53
CA LYS A 426 -27.83 2.91 -21.42
C LYS A 426 -29.36 2.79 -21.50
N GLY A 427 -29.86 1.85 -22.30
CA GLY A 427 -31.29 1.51 -22.42
C GLY A 427 -32.10 2.21 -23.52
N ALA A 428 -31.55 3.19 -24.25
CA ALA A 428 -32.28 3.89 -25.32
C ALA A 428 -32.35 3.08 -26.63
N THR A 429 -33.51 3.10 -27.31
CA THR A 429 -33.70 2.42 -28.61
C THR A 429 -33.31 3.31 -29.80
N ILE A 430 -32.98 2.68 -30.94
CA ILE A 430 -32.43 3.35 -32.14
C ILE A 430 -33.35 4.47 -32.66
N ALA A 431 -34.68 4.34 -32.53
CA ALA A 431 -35.62 5.38 -32.96
C ALA A 431 -35.57 6.64 -32.10
N GLN A 432 -35.46 6.49 -30.77
CA GLN A 432 -35.44 7.60 -29.81
C GLN A 432 -34.13 8.42 -29.87
N ILE A 433 -33.07 7.84 -30.44
CA ILE A 433 -31.79 8.54 -30.68
C ILE A 433 -31.91 9.48 -31.90
N ARG A 434 -32.80 9.21 -32.87
CA ARG A 434 -32.94 10.00 -34.11
C ARG A 434 -33.57 11.38 -33.91
N THR A 435 -34.27 11.63 -32.80
CA THR A 435 -34.88 12.94 -32.50
C THR A 435 -33.96 13.86 -31.68
N ALA A 436 -32.80 13.37 -31.22
CA ALA A 436 -31.85 14.12 -30.39
C ALA A 436 -30.61 14.63 -31.18
N SER A 437 -30.65 14.59 -32.51
CA SER A 437 -29.48 14.79 -33.36
C SER A 437 -29.17 16.26 -33.69
N GLY A 438 -28.46 16.94 -32.79
CA GLY A 438 -27.58 18.08 -33.09
C GLY A 438 -26.11 17.66 -32.90
N PRO A 439 -25.17 17.91 -33.83
CA PRO A 439 -24.05 16.99 -34.02
C PRO A 439 -22.78 17.23 -33.18
N ALA A 440 -22.01 16.14 -33.05
CA ALA A 440 -20.58 16.03 -32.74
C ALA A 440 -20.08 16.44 -31.33
N ALA A 441 -19.73 15.44 -30.50
CA ALA A 441 -18.42 15.29 -29.82
C ALA A 441 -18.38 14.18 -28.74
N CYS A 442 -18.66 12.91 -29.07
CA CYS A 442 -18.49 11.81 -28.08
C CYS A 442 -18.26 10.40 -28.67
N LEU A 443 -17.30 10.22 -29.59
CA LEU A 443 -16.86 8.86 -29.98
C LEU A 443 -15.50 8.79 -30.72
N THR A 444 -14.40 8.93 -29.98
CA THR A 444 -13.04 8.54 -30.42
C THR A 444 -12.26 7.90 -29.26
N ASN A 445 -11.25 7.09 -29.60
CA ASN A 445 -10.21 6.56 -28.69
C ASN A 445 -10.66 5.53 -27.62
N LEU A 446 -11.49 4.55 -27.98
CA LEU A 446 -11.61 3.29 -27.20
C LEU A 446 -11.88 2.02 -28.03
N LYS A 447 -11.55 2.02 -29.34
CA LYS A 447 -11.73 0.87 -30.25
C LYS A 447 -10.48 0.41 -31.02
N VAL A 448 -9.30 0.93 -30.70
CA VAL A 448 -8.03 0.54 -31.38
C VAL A 448 -7.42 -0.75 -30.79
N ALA A 449 -7.44 -0.92 -29.46
CA ALA A 449 -6.72 -2.02 -28.79
C ALA A 449 -7.33 -3.43 -28.95
N ALA A 450 -8.55 -3.57 -29.50
CA ALA A 450 -9.36 -4.78 -29.35
C ALA A 450 -9.60 -5.59 -30.65
N ARG A 451 -8.76 -5.44 -31.69
CA ARG A 451 -8.97 -6.12 -33.00
C ARG A 451 -7.84 -6.98 -33.55
N PHE A 452 -6.78 -7.23 -32.78
CA PHE A 452 -5.58 -7.96 -33.26
C PHE A 452 -5.46 -9.45 -32.88
N LYS A 453 -6.46 -10.09 -32.23
CA LYS A 453 -6.36 -11.49 -31.76
C LYS A 453 -7.44 -12.49 -32.23
N GLN A 454 -8.36 -12.13 -33.14
CA GLN A 454 -9.38 -13.06 -33.65
C GLN A 454 -9.54 -13.03 -35.19
N LYS A 455 -8.43 -13.21 -35.94
CA LYS A 455 -8.48 -13.49 -37.38
C LYS A 455 -7.42 -14.50 -37.87
N LYS A 456 -7.11 -15.53 -37.08
CA LYS A 456 -6.22 -16.65 -37.49
C LYS A 456 -6.79 -18.06 -37.19
N GLN A 457 -8.12 -18.23 -37.26
CA GLN A 457 -8.78 -19.54 -37.28
C GLN A 457 -10.21 -19.42 -37.86
N ARG A 458 -10.36 -19.72 -39.16
CA ARG A 458 -11.57 -20.21 -39.89
C ARG A 458 -11.45 -19.95 -41.40
N SER A 459 -10.58 -20.71 -42.04
CA SER A 459 -10.56 -20.89 -43.50
C SER A 459 -10.19 -22.34 -43.82
N ARG A 460 -11.20 -23.20 -44.02
CA ARG A 460 -11.10 -24.56 -44.61
C ARG A 460 -12.50 -25.12 -44.85
N GLY A 461 -12.78 -25.55 -46.09
CA GLY A 461 -13.94 -26.39 -46.43
C GLY A 461 -15.04 -25.74 -47.28
N ARG A 462 -15.01 -26.05 -48.60
CA ARG A 462 -16.11 -26.61 -49.44
C ARG A 462 -17.54 -25.99 -49.41
N THR A 463 -18.32 -25.91 -50.51
CA THR A 463 -18.12 -25.71 -51.97
C THR A 463 -19.48 -25.85 -52.68
N ASN A 464 -19.86 -24.88 -53.52
CA ASN A 464 -20.72 -24.98 -54.72
C ASN A 464 -22.20 -25.48 -54.68
N ARG A 465 -22.94 -24.99 -55.69
CA ARG A 465 -24.31 -25.32 -56.16
C ARG A 465 -25.49 -24.71 -55.37
N SER A 466 -26.60 -24.27 -56.00
CA SER A 466 -26.83 -23.87 -57.42
C SER A 466 -28.26 -23.30 -57.65
N ARG A 467 -28.41 -22.34 -58.59
CA ARG A 467 -29.65 -22.04 -59.38
C ARG A 467 -30.87 -21.50 -58.59
N LYS A 468 -31.83 -20.77 -59.18
CA LYS A 468 -31.96 -20.00 -60.46
C LYS A 468 -33.15 -19.03 -60.31
N LYS A 469 -33.19 -17.98 -61.15
CA LYS A 469 -34.33 -17.16 -61.61
C LYS A 469 -34.44 -15.76 -61.01
N ASP A 470 -34.92 -14.73 -61.73
CA ASP A 470 -34.91 -14.34 -63.18
C ASP A 470 -35.41 -12.84 -63.21
N LEU A 471 -35.42 -12.18 -64.38
CA LEU A 471 -35.98 -10.84 -64.69
C LEU A 471 -35.11 -9.58 -64.40
N ASP A 472 -34.37 -9.16 -65.44
CA ASP A 472 -34.46 -7.87 -66.20
C ASP A 472 -34.60 -6.51 -65.44
N ALA A 473 -34.00 -5.39 -65.87
CA ALA A 473 -33.56 -5.01 -67.23
C ALA A 473 -32.43 -3.93 -67.28
N GLN A 474 -31.96 -3.65 -68.52
CA GLN A 474 -31.20 -2.49 -69.04
C GLN A 474 -29.73 -2.20 -68.59
N GLU A 475 -28.83 -2.33 -69.57
CA GLU A 475 -27.89 -1.32 -70.13
C GLU A 475 -27.14 -0.33 -69.19
N MET A 476 -25.85 -0.02 -69.36
CA MET A 476 -24.98 -0.04 -70.56
C MET A 476 -23.59 -0.73 -70.36
N ARG A 477 -22.74 -0.67 -71.40
CA ARG A 477 -21.46 -1.39 -71.58
C ARG A 477 -20.18 -0.61 -71.11
N PRO A 478 -18.99 -1.26 -71.09
CA PRO A 478 -17.90 -0.89 -70.16
C PRO A 478 -16.57 -0.45 -70.81
N HIS A 479 -15.64 -0.01 -69.95
CA HIS A 479 -14.18 -0.18 -70.07
C HIS A 479 -13.64 -0.64 -68.68
N ALA A 480 -12.81 -1.67 -68.47
CA ALA A 480 -11.55 -2.12 -69.12
C ALA A 480 -10.41 -1.10 -68.93
N LYS A 481 -9.24 -1.38 -68.35
CA LYS A 481 -8.50 -2.63 -67.96
C LYS A 481 -8.08 -2.50 -66.46
N ALA A 482 -7.85 -3.55 -65.65
CA ALA A 482 -6.88 -4.65 -65.72
C ALA A 482 -5.39 -4.24 -65.69
N ILE A 483 -4.68 -4.73 -64.66
CA ILE A 483 -3.25 -5.08 -64.45
C ILE A 483 -2.95 -4.81 -62.96
N LEU A 484 -2.74 -5.81 -62.08
CA LEU A 484 -1.49 -6.60 -61.86
C LEU A 484 -0.32 -5.66 -61.44
N ASP A 485 0.44 -5.88 -60.36
CA ASP A 485 0.81 -7.15 -59.70
C ASP A 485 0.93 -7.06 -58.15
N GLN A 486 1.41 -8.16 -57.54
CA GLN A 486 1.75 -8.39 -56.13
C GLN A 486 3.26 -8.07 -55.84
N PRO A 487 3.88 -8.48 -54.71
CA PRO A 487 3.60 -8.20 -53.29
C PRO A 487 4.86 -7.67 -52.53
N ASP A 488 4.86 -7.82 -51.20
CA ASP A 488 6.01 -7.93 -50.27
C ASP A 488 6.95 -6.72 -50.07
N PHE A 489 6.78 -6.04 -48.93
CA PHE A 489 7.62 -6.28 -47.73
C PHE A 489 6.90 -5.86 -46.44
#